data_AF-A0A7W3SU08-F1
#
_entry.id   AF-A0A7W3SU08-F1
#
_cell.length_a   1.000
_cell.length_b   1.000
_cell.length_c   1.000
_cell.angle_alpha   90.00
_cell.angle_beta   90.00
_cell.angle_gamma   90.00
#
_symmetry.space_group_name_H-M   'P 1'
#
loop_
_entity.id
_entity.type
_entity.pdbx_description
1 polymer ?
#
loop_
_entity_poly.entity_id
_entity_poly.type
_entity_poly.pdbx_seq_one_letter_code
_entity_poly.pdbx_strand_id
1 'polypeptide(L)'
;MITELNKQDFYKIRHITDKCKNIEVRAVVNENNPGTIYADHPTEPTAALIWIQGQQGFQLVGDTQSKMFLESLEGLYENLY
;
A
#
# COMPACT_ATOMS: atom_id res chain seq x y z
N MET A 1 1.71 -6.10 -11.51
CA MET A 1 2.37 -6.93 -10.48
C MET A 1 2.49 -6.07 -9.25
N ILE A 2 2.02 -6.55 -8.10
CA ILE A 2 2.13 -5.78 -6.87
C ILE A 2 3.55 -5.92 -6.33
N THR A 3 4.13 -4.83 -5.84
CA THR A 3 5.52 -4.76 -5.39
C THR A 3 5.55 -4.28 -3.96
N GLU A 4 6.24 -5.02 -3.08
CA GLU A 4 6.57 -4.53 -1.75
C GLU A 4 7.57 -3.38 -1.87
N LEU A 5 7.23 -2.21 -1.34
CA LEU A 5 8.11 -1.06 -1.35
C LEU A 5 9.16 -1.18 -0.24
N ASN A 6 10.39 -0.77 -0.54
CA ASN A 6 11.36 -0.52 0.51
C ASN A 6 10.90 0.67 1.35
N LYS A 7 11.25 0.70 2.64
CA LYS A 7 10.90 1.81 3.55
C LYS A 7 11.32 3.18 3.01
N GLN A 8 12.54 3.25 2.45
CA GLN A 8 13.08 4.45 1.82
C GLN A 8 12.23 4.96 0.63
N ASP A 9 11.36 4.12 0.07
CA ASP A 9 10.49 4.42 -1.07
C ASP A 9 9.03 4.71 -0.65
N PHE A 10 8.69 4.65 0.65
CA PHE A 10 7.31 4.88 1.12
C PHE A 10 6.79 6.27 0.74
N TYR A 11 7.67 7.27 0.63
CA TYR A 11 7.27 8.61 0.21
C TYR A 11 6.60 8.64 -1.18
N LYS A 12 6.86 7.65 -2.04
CA LYS A 12 6.32 7.58 -3.40
C LYS A 12 4.81 7.43 -3.45
N ILE A 13 4.14 7.07 -2.35
CA ILE A 13 2.67 6.96 -2.30
C ILE A 13 1.97 8.14 -1.63
N ARG A 14 2.71 9.14 -1.16
CA ARG A 14 2.14 10.30 -0.45
C ARG A 14 1.11 11.07 -1.27
N HIS A 15 1.28 11.16 -2.59
CA HIS A 15 0.32 11.83 -3.49
C HIS A 15 -1.09 11.20 -3.46
N ILE A 16 -1.19 9.95 -3.03
CA ILE A 16 -2.43 9.22 -2.75
C ILE A 16 -2.82 9.36 -1.27
N THR A 17 -1.90 9.04 -0.36
CA THR A 17 -2.21 8.85 1.07
C THR A 17 -2.38 10.14 1.86
N ASP A 18 -1.80 11.25 1.42
CA ASP A 18 -2.00 12.56 2.05
C ASP A 18 -3.45 13.05 1.94
N LYS A 19 -4.19 12.54 0.93
CA LYS A 19 -5.61 12.81 0.74
C LYS A 19 -6.51 11.86 1.54
N CYS A 20 -5.97 10.75 2.06
CA CYS A 20 -6.73 9.80 2.87
C CYS A 20 -7.06 10.42 4.24
N LYS A 21 -8.28 10.20 4.75
CA LYS A 21 -8.66 10.63 6.11
C LYS A 21 -8.03 9.76 7.19
N ASN A 22 -7.67 8.51 6.88
CA ASN A 22 -7.10 7.56 7.82
C ASN A 22 -5.69 7.99 8.25
N ILE A 23 -5.55 8.36 9.53
CA ILE A 23 -4.27 8.81 10.11
C ILE A 23 -3.25 7.68 10.21
N GLU A 24 -3.69 6.44 10.40
CA GLU A 24 -2.78 5.29 10.52
C GLU A 24 -2.10 4.95 9.20
N VAL A 25 -2.82 5.09 8.09
CA VAL A 25 -2.23 5.00 6.74
C VAL A 25 -1.08 6.00 6.58
N ARG A 26 -1.32 7.27 6.96
CA ARG A 26 -0.27 8.30 6.90
C ARG A 26 0.84 8.04 7.92
N ALA A 27 0.55 7.41 9.05
CA ALA A 27 1.56 7.07 10.05
C ALA A 27 2.52 5.98 9.53
N VAL A 28 2.01 4.98 8.80
CA VAL A 28 2.87 3.97 8.13
C VAL A 28 3.74 4.60 7.04
N VAL A 29 3.15 5.42 6.17
CA VAL A 29 3.87 6.10 5.08
C VAL A 29 4.96 7.04 5.60
N ASN A 30 4.76 7.64 6.79
CA ASN A 30 5.73 8.50 7.46
C ASN A 30 6.58 7.76 8.48
N GLU A 31 6.53 6.42 8.49
CA GLU A 31 7.34 5.54 9.35
C GLU A 31 7.15 5.76 10.87
N ASN A 32 6.07 6.44 11.27
CA ASN A 32 5.68 6.64 12.68
C ASN A 32 4.87 5.46 13.24
N ASN A 33 4.33 4.61 12.36
CA ASN A 33 3.68 3.35 12.72
C ASN A 33 4.28 2.22 11.87
N PRO A 34 4.75 1.11 12.45
CA PRO A 34 5.24 -0.01 11.67
C PRO A 34 4.18 -0.57 10.71
N GLY A 35 4.61 -0.89 9.50
CA GLY A 35 3.75 -1.45 8.46
C GLY A 35 4.51 -1.79 7.19
N THR A 36 3.79 -2.38 6.24
CA THR A 36 4.31 -2.76 4.92
C THR A 36 3.42 -2.16 3.85
N ILE A 37 4.01 -1.68 2.75
CA ILE A 37 3.28 -1.10 1.61
C ILE A 37 3.52 -1.96 0.39
N TYR A 38 2.44 -2.49 -0.18
CA TYR A 38 2.43 -3.19 -1.46
C TYR A 38 1.76 -2.30 -2.51
N ALA A 39 2.51 -1.82 -3.50
CA ALA A 39 2.04 -0.89 -4.53
C ALA A 39 1.89 -1.58 -5.88
N ASP A 40 0.96 -1.10 -6.70
CA ASP A 40 0.77 -1.55 -8.09
C ASP A 40 1.94 -1.19 -9.02
N HIS A 41 2.72 -0.16 -8.66
CA HIS A 41 3.90 0.29 -9.41
C HIS A 41 5.01 0.76 -8.47
N PRO A 42 6.30 0.43 -8.73
CA PRO A 42 7.41 0.73 -7.81
C PRO A 42 7.90 2.19 -7.80
N THR A 43 7.60 2.95 -8.86
CA THR A 43 8.03 4.36 -9.02
C THR A 43 6.87 5.35 -9.00
N GLU A 44 5.77 5.04 -9.68
CA GLU A 44 4.58 5.88 -9.78
C GLU A 44 3.32 5.10 -9.34
N PRO A 45 3.16 4.81 -8.04
CA PRO A 45 1.99 4.09 -7.54
C PRO A 45 0.67 4.79 -7.90
N THR A 46 -0.34 4.01 -8.30
CA THR A 46 -1.71 4.49 -8.46
C THR A 46 -2.68 3.86 -7.45
N ALA A 47 -2.31 2.69 -6.90
CA ALA A 47 -3.02 2.00 -5.84
C ALA A 47 -2.06 1.22 -4.91
N ALA A 48 -2.48 0.97 -3.67
CA ALA A 48 -1.73 0.11 -2.76
C ALA A 48 -2.58 -0.59 -1.71
N LEU A 49 -2.02 -1.70 -1.21
CA LEU A 49 -2.39 -2.40 -0.01
C LEU A 49 -1.37 -2.07 1.09
N ILE A 50 -1.85 -1.56 2.22
CA ILE A 50 -1.02 -1.15 3.35
C ILE A 50 -1.37 -2.02 4.55
N TRP A 51 -0.41 -2.81 5.03
CA TRP A 51 -0.49 -3.50 6.32
C TRP A 51 -0.14 -2.52 7.44
N ILE A 52 -1.00 -2.42 8.44
CA ILE A 52 -0.83 -1.53 9.59
C ILE A 52 -0.69 -2.41 10.84
N GLN A 53 0.52 -2.48 11.40
CA GLN A 53 0.80 -3.38 12.52
C GLN A 53 -0.06 -3.06 13.75
N GLY A 54 -0.19 -1.78 14.10
CA GLY A 54 -0.96 -1.35 15.28
C GLY A 54 -2.46 -1.68 15.21
N GLN A 55 -3.02 -1.82 14.00
CA GLN A 55 -4.43 -2.19 13.80
C GLN A 55 -4.63 -3.67 13.49
N GLN A 56 -3.55 -4.43 13.27
CA GLN A 56 -3.59 -5.80 12.77
C GLN A 56 -4.51 -5.95 11.55
N GLY A 57 -4.44 -4.99 10.63
CA GLY A 57 -5.35 -4.90 9.49
C GLY A 57 -4.74 -4.27 8.26
N PHE A 58 -5.44 -4.44 7.15
CA PHE A 58 -5.07 -3.88 5.86
C PHE A 58 -5.93 -2.67 5.50
N GLN A 59 -5.34 -1.74 4.74
CA GLN A 59 -6.04 -0.64 4.09
C GLN A 59 -5.70 -0.61 2.60
N LEU A 60 -6.73 -0.45 1.78
CA LEU A 60 -6.59 -0.20 0.35
C LEU A 60 -6.69 1.31 0.08
N VAL A 61 -5.80 1.85 -0.75
CA VAL A 61 -5.76 3.27 -1.10
C VAL A 61 -5.51 3.47 -2.59
N GLY A 62 -5.95 4.60 -3.14
CA GLY A 62 -5.77 4.94 -4.57
C GLY A 62 -6.86 4.36 -5.46
N ASP A 63 -6.50 3.98 -6.69
CA ASP A 63 -7.41 3.37 -7.67
C ASP A 63 -7.58 1.85 -7.41
N THR A 64 -8.26 1.53 -6.32
CA THR A 64 -8.41 0.16 -5.84
C THR A 64 -9.29 -0.72 -6.72
N GLN A 65 -10.00 -0.13 -7.70
CA GLN A 65 -10.87 -0.84 -8.64
C GLN A 65 -10.19 -1.10 -9.99
N SER A 66 -8.95 -0.62 -10.17
CA SER A 66 -8.15 -0.94 -11.35
C SER A 66 -8.01 -2.45 -11.51
N LYS A 67 -8.33 -2.94 -12.71
CA LYS A 67 -8.18 -4.36 -13.06
C LYS A 67 -6.76 -4.86 -12.79
N MET A 68 -5.75 -4.06 -13.15
CA MET A 68 -4.34 -4.41 -12.93
C MET A 68 -4.03 -4.63 -11.45
N PHE A 69 -4.55 -3.76 -10.59
CA PHE A 69 -4.32 -3.86 -9.14
C PHE A 69 -5.02 -5.08 -8.54
N LEU A 70 -6.28 -5.33 -8.91
CA LEU A 70 -7.04 -6.49 -8.44
C LEU A 70 -6.39 -7.81 -8.87
N GLU A 71 -6.02 -7.96 -10.14
CA GLU A 71 -5.31 -9.15 -10.65
C GLU A 71 -3.95 -9.33 -9.96
N SER A 72 -3.27 -8.22 -9.64
CA SER A 72 -1.99 -8.27 -8.92
C SER A 72 -2.15 -8.66 -7.45
N LEU A 73 -3.26 -8.31 -6.81
CA LEU A 73 -3.58 -8.73 -5.45
C LEU A 73 -3.90 -10.22 -5.39
N GLU A 74 -4.67 -10.75 -6.34
CA GLU A 74 -4.95 -12.19 -6.43
C GLU A 74 -3.64 -13.00 -6.49
N GLY A 75 -2.69 -12.58 -7.33
CA GLY A 75 -1.37 -13.21 -7.38
C GLY A 75 -0.56 -13.08 -6.08
N LEU A 76 -0.76 -12.05 -5.25
CA LEU A 76 -0.12 -11.95 -3.93
C LEU A 76 -0.66 -13.01 -2.97
N TYR A 77 -1.98 -13.25 -2.96
CA TYR A 77 -2.60 -14.27 -2.12
C TYR A 77 -2.10 -15.67 -2.47
N GLU A 78 -1.94 -15.99 -3.75
CA GLU A 78 -1.42 -17.29 -4.20
C GLU A 78 0.04 -17.56 -3.80
N ASN A 79 0.85 -16.51 -3.56
CA ASN A 79 2.25 -16.68 -3.14
C ASN A 79 2.42 -16.76 -1.62
N LEU A 80 1.38 -16.42 -0.85
CA LEU A 80 1.38 -16.47 0.61
C LEU A 80 0.79 -17.77 1.18
N TYR A 81 0.28 -18.67 0.33
CA TYR A 81 -0.34 -19.96 0.66
C TYR A 81 0.11 -21.05 -0.32
#